data_AF-A0A178GVH6-F1
#
_entry.id   AF-A0A178GVH6-F1
#
_cell.length_a   1.000
_cell.length_b   1.000
_cell.length_c   1.000
_cell.angle_alpha   90.00
_cell.angle_beta   90.00
_cell.angle_gamma   90.00
#
_symmetry.space_group_name_H-M   'P 1'
#
loop_
_entity.id
_entity.type
_entity.pdbx_description
1 polymer ?
#
loop_
_entity_poly.entity_id
_entity_poly.type
_entity_poly.pdbx_seq_one_letter_code
_entity_poly.pdbx_strand_id
1 'polypeptide(L)'
;MKVSNQNEYNKFLEKRGNIFRYIDEAIENWYENSPKMQGGNYIYSDKVVILVHIIVSFFRIGLRQTVGFIKGYLQQIGRDLQLFTSIKKNLILR
;
A
#
# COMPACT_ATOMS: atom_id res chain seq x y z
N MET A 1 -12.09 -34.42 20.29
CA MET A 1 -12.57 -33.06 19.97
C MET A 1 -12.07 -32.72 18.57
N LYS A 2 -12.94 -32.77 17.56
CA LYS A 2 -12.57 -32.53 16.15
C LYS A 2 -12.57 -31.02 15.93
N VAL A 3 -11.45 -30.42 15.52
CA VAL A 3 -11.36 -28.97 15.28
C VAL A 3 -12.27 -28.61 14.10
N SER A 4 -13.52 -28.24 14.36
CA SER A 4 -14.51 -27.89 13.32
C SER A 4 -14.22 -26.57 12.62
N ASN A 5 -13.13 -25.90 13.00
CA ASN A 5 -12.78 -24.56 12.56
C ASN A 5 -11.76 -24.54 11.39
N GLN A 6 -11.32 -25.69 10.87
CA GLN A 6 -10.26 -25.74 9.84
C GLN A 6 -10.65 -25.00 8.55
N ASN A 7 -11.90 -25.15 8.10
CA ASN A 7 -12.38 -24.46 6.89
C ASN A 7 -12.44 -22.94 7.07
N GLU A 8 -12.86 -22.47 8.24
CA GLU A 8 -12.91 -21.04 8.53
C GLU A 8 -11.50 -20.46 8.72
N TYR A 9 -10.62 -21.21 9.37
CA TYR A 9 -9.20 -20.87 9.52
C TYR A 9 -8.49 -20.75 8.15
N ASN A 10 -8.69 -21.71 7.25
CA ASN A 10 -8.11 -21.65 5.90
C ASN A 10 -8.62 -20.44 5.11
N LYS A 11 -9.94 -20.18 5.16
CA LYS A 11 -10.52 -18.98 4.55
C LYS A 11 -9.97 -17.69 5.15
N PHE A 12 -9.70 -17.67 6.46
CA PHE A 12 -9.07 -16.53 7.12
C PHE A 12 -7.63 -16.33 6.63
N LEU A 13 -6.84 -17.40 6.49
CA LEU A 13 -5.48 -17.34 5.95
C LEU A 13 -5.45 -16.87 4.50
N GLU A 14 -6.35 -17.38 3.64
CA GLU A 14 -6.49 -16.93 2.25
C GLU A 14 -6.82 -15.43 2.18
N LYS A 15 -7.78 -14.97 2.98
CA LYS A 15 -8.12 -13.55 3.08
C LYS A 15 -6.95 -12.70 3.55
N ARG A 16 -6.13 -13.21 4.49
CA ARG A 16 -4.95 -12.52 5.01
C ARG A 16 -3.82 -12.42 3.96
N GLY A 17 -3.70 -13.43 3.10
CA GLY A 17 -2.73 -13.47 2.01
C GLY A 17 -3.14 -12.65 0.77
N ASN A 18 -4.38 -12.16 0.72
CA ASN A 18 -4.86 -11.37 -0.41
C ASN A 18 -4.22 -9.96 -0.42
N ILE A 19 -3.20 -9.79 -1.26
CA ILE A 19 -2.49 -8.50 -1.41
C ILE A 19 -3.39 -7.36 -1.89
N PHE A 20 -4.44 -7.66 -2.66
CA PHE A 20 -5.36 -6.63 -3.18
C PHE A 20 -6.11 -5.91 -2.07
N ARG A 21 -6.32 -6.55 -0.91
CA ARG A 21 -6.88 -5.88 0.25
C ARG A 21 -6.02 -4.69 0.70
N TYR A 22 -4.70 -4.84 0.72
CA TYR A 22 -3.79 -3.75 1.10
C TYR A 22 -3.74 -2.66 0.02
N ILE A 23 -3.90 -3.05 -1.25
CA ILE A 23 -3.99 -2.13 -2.38
C ILE A 23 -5.26 -1.26 -2.27
N ASP A 24 -6.41 -1.89 -2.07
CA ASP A 24 -7.70 -1.21 -1.94
C ASP A 24 -7.68 -0.25 -0.74
N GLU A 25 -7.24 -0.74 0.42
CA GLU A 25 -7.13 0.08 1.62
C GLU A 25 -6.17 1.27 1.45
N ALA A 26 -5.08 1.10 0.70
CA ALA A 26 -4.14 2.18 0.39
C ALA A 26 -4.74 3.20 -0.58
N ILE A 27 -5.44 2.75 -1.64
CA ILE A 27 -6.10 3.62 -2.63
C ILE A 27 -7.17 4.49 -1.95
N GLU A 28 -7.99 3.90 -1.08
CA GLU A 28 -9.01 4.63 -0.34
C GLU A 28 -8.42 5.65 0.63
N ASN A 29 -7.22 5.38 1.17
CA ASN A 29 -6.55 6.21 2.16
C ASN A 29 -5.22 6.71 1.62
N TRP A 30 -5.20 7.30 0.42
CA TRP A 30 -3.93 7.60 -0.26
C TRP A 30 -3.06 8.64 0.47
N TYR A 31 -3.69 9.62 1.10
CA TYR A 31 -3.03 10.69 1.84
C TYR A 31 -3.38 10.66 3.33
N GLU A 32 -2.54 11.23 4.19
CA GLU A 32 -2.89 11.44 5.59
C GLU A 32 -4.12 12.37 5.72
N ASN A 33 -4.98 12.06 6.68
CA ASN A 33 -6.16 12.87 7.02
C ASN A 33 -5.85 14.04 7.97
N SER A 34 -4.57 14.34 8.20
CA SER A 34 -4.10 15.42 9.06
C SER A 34 -4.28 16.79 8.37
N PRO A 35 -4.59 17.87 9.13
CA PRO A 35 -4.76 19.20 8.56
C PRO A 35 -3.46 19.65 7.88
N LYS A 36 -3.55 19.95 6.58
CA LYS A 36 -2.39 20.42 5.81
C LYS A 36 -1.90 21.75 6.37
N MET A 37 -0.63 21.82 6.72
CA MET A 37 0.04 23.11 6.87
C MET A 37 0.08 23.82 5.51
N GLN A 38 -0.24 25.12 5.48
CA GLN A 38 -0.19 25.93 4.27
C GLN A 38 1.19 25.81 3.61
N GLY A 39 1.23 25.44 2.33
CA GLY A 39 2.47 25.24 1.56
C GLY A 39 3.14 23.88 1.75
N GLY A 40 2.58 22.96 2.55
CA GLY A 40 3.10 21.61 2.73
C GLY A 40 2.78 20.69 1.55
N ASN A 41 3.72 19.80 1.22
CA ASN A 41 3.46 18.69 0.29
C ASN A 41 2.44 17.72 0.88
N TYR A 42 1.66 17.06 0.02
CA TYR A 42 0.83 15.93 0.42
C TYR A 42 1.68 14.84 1.09
N ILE A 43 1.24 14.37 2.25
CA ILE A 43 1.87 13.29 3.01
C ILE A 43 1.11 12.00 2.71
N TYR A 44 1.82 10.95 2.32
CA TYR A 44 1.24 9.62 2.15
C TYR A 44 0.79 9.05 3.49
N SER A 45 -0.33 8.33 3.48
CA SER A 45 -0.74 7.59 4.67
C SER A 45 0.21 6.44 4.98
N ASP A 46 0.19 5.97 6.22
CA ASP A 46 0.91 4.76 6.62
C ASP A 46 0.49 3.53 5.78
N LYS A 47 -0.76 3.48 5.31
CA LYS A 47 -1.24 2.38 4.45
C LYS A 47 -0.52 2.33 3.11
N VAL A 48 -0.29 3.50 2.48
CA VAL A 48 0.50 3.59 1.25
C VAL A 48 1.96 3.20 1.51
N VAL A 49 2.53 3.64 2.63
CA VAL A 49 3.90 3.27 3.05
C VAL A 49 4.03 1.75 3.22
N ILE A 50 3.07 1.11 3.90
CA ILE A 50 3.03 -0.34 4.08
C ILE A 50 2.90 -1.06 2.73
N LEU A 51 2.01 -0.61 1.84
CA LEU A 51 1.85 -1.19 0.51
C LEU A 51 3.16 -1.15 -0.29
N VAL A 52 3.87 -0.02 -0.26
CA VAL A 52 5.18 0.12 -0.93
C VAL A 52 6.18 -0.90 -0.39
N HIS A 53 6.26 -1.08 0.93
CA HIS A 53 7.14 -2.07 1.55
C HIS A 53 6.75 -3.51 1.20
N ILE A 54 5.46 -3.82 1.15
CA ILE A 54 4.96 -5.13 0.73
C ILE A 54 5.43 -5.41 -0.70
N ILE A 55 5.23 -4.48 -1.64
CA ILE A 55 5.64 -4.66 -3.04
C ILE A 55 7.17 -4.79 -3.16
N VAL A 56 7.94 -3.94 -2.49
CA VAL A 56 9.41 -4.04 -2.45
C VAL A 56 9.85 -5.42 -1.95
N SER A 57 9.22 -5.91 -0.88
CA SER A 57 9.59 -7.17 -0.23
C SER A 57 9.16 -8.41 -1.04
N PHE A 58 7.95 -8.39 -1.60
CA PHE A 58 7.41 -9.50 -2.41
C PHE A 58 8.15 -9.67 -3.73
N PHE A 59 8.34 -8.57 -4.46
CA PHE A 59 8.97 -8.61 -5.78
C PHE A 59 10.50 -8.47 -5.73
N ARG A 60 11.06 -8.13 -4.57
CA ARG A 60 12.50 -7.90 -4.37
C ARG A 60 13.07 -6.87 -5.35
N ILE A 61 12.31 -5.79 -5.58
CA ILE A 61 12.66 -4.70 -6.51
C ILE A 61 13.05 -3.42 -5.77
N GLY A 62 13.83 -2.55 -6.41
CA GLY A 62 14.22 -1.27 -5.83
C GLY A 62 13.06 -0.27 -5.79
N LEU A 63 13.10 0.67 -4.84
CA LEU A 63 12.03 1.68 -4.63
C LEU A 63 11.65 2.45 -5.91
N ARG A 64 12.61 2.76 -6.79
CA ARG A 64 12.34 3.44 -8.06
C ARG A 64 11.56 2.56 -9.04
N GLN A 65 11.84 1.25 -9.07
CA GLN A 65 11.07 0.29 -9.87
C GLN A 65 9.67 0.11 -9.28
N THR A 66 9.54 0.06 -7.95
CA THR A 66 8.24 0.04 -7.25
C THR A 66 7.36 1.23 -7.62
N VAL A 67 7.92 2.44 -7.73
CA VAL A 67 7.18 3.61 -8.20
C VAL A 67 6.64 3.40 -9.62
N GLY A 68 7.43 2.83 -10.53
CA GLY A 68 6.98 2.50 -11.88
C GLY A 68 5.87 1.45 -11.90
N PHE A 69 6.01 0.40 -11.09
CA PHE A 69 5.00 -0.65 -10.93
C PHE A 69 3.66 -0.07 -10.46
N ILE A 70 3.66 0.70 -9.37
CA ILE A 70 2.42 1.26 -8.83
C ILE A 70 1.80 2.26 -9.81
N LYS A 71 2.59 3.09 -10.50
CA LYS A 71 2.08 3.98 -11.56
C LYS A 71 1.38 3.20 -12.67
N GLY A 72 2.01 2.13 -13.17
CA GLY A 72 1.41 1.28 -14.20
C GLY A 72 0.11 0.63 -13.74
N TYR A 73 0.09 0.13 -12.49
CA TYR A 73 -1.12 -0.46 -11.91
C TYR A 73 -2.25 0.57 -11.76
N LEU A 74 -1.97 1.77 -11.23
CA LEU A 74 -2.97 2.83 -11.10
C LEU A 74 -3.54 3.25 -12.45
N GLN A 75 -2.69 3.35 -13.48
CA GLN A 75 -3.12 3.62 -14.85
C GLN A 75 -4.04 2.52 -15.37
N GLN A 76 -3.72 1.25 -15.11
CA GLN A 76 -4.54 0.10 -15.51
C GLN A 76 -5.93 0.12 -14.89
N ILE A 77 -6.06 0.55 -13.63
CA ILE A 77 -7.35 0.64 -12.92
C ILE A 77 -8.04 2.00 -13.08
N GLY A 78 -7.51 2.91 -13.90
CA GLY A 78 -8.09 4.22 -14.17
C GLY A 78 -8.11 5.15 -12.94
N ARG A 79 -7.09 5.09 -12.09
CA ARG A 79 -6.94 5.95 -10.91
C ARG A 79 -5.85 6.99 -11.15
N ASP A 80 -6.23 8.26 -11.10
CA ASP A 80 -5.28 9.38 -11.20
C ASP A 80 -4.83 9.83 -9.79
N LEU A 81 -3.89 9.08 -9.22
CA LEU A 81 -3.30 9.37 -7.91
C LEU A 81 -1.84 9.78 -8.08
N GLN A 82 -1.45 10.90 -7.45
CA GLN A 82 -0.10 11.42 -7.59
C GLN A 82 0.90 10.54 -6.82
N LEU A 83 1.85 9.99 -7.57
CA LEU A 83 3.03 9.30 -7.06
C LEU A 83 4.26 10.20 -7.14
N PHE A 84 4.54 10.90 -6.04
CA PHE A 84 5.73 11.72 -5.84
C PHE A 84 6.96 10.83 -5.87
N THR A 85 7.93 11.19 -6.70
CA THR A 85 9.27 10.60 -6.74
C THR A 85 10.04 10.75 -5.43
N SER A 86 9.57 11.65 -4.54
CA SER A 86 10.13 11.91 -3.22
C SER A 86 9.42 11.11 -2.11
N ILE A 87 9.24 9.81 -2.29
CA ILE A 87 8.97 8.89 -1.16
C ILE A 87 10.14 8.93 -0.13
N LYS A 88 11.29 9.49 -0.54
CA LYS A 88 12.57 9.50 0.20
C LYS A 88 12.59 10.20 1.56
N LYS A 89 11.63 11.04 1.96
CA LYS A 89 11.73 11.77 3.24
C LYS A 89 10.91 11.19 4.40
N ASN A 90 9.81 10.49 4.14
CA ASN A 90 8.93 10.03 5.21
C ASN A 90 9.01 8.52 5.48
N LEU A 91 9.74 7.76 4.66
CA LEU A 91 9.98 6.32 4.90
C LEU A 91 11.15 6.02 5.85
N ILE A 92 11.99 7.03 6.16
CA ILE A 92 13.25 6.85 6.91
C ILE A 92 13.14 7.40 8.35
N LEU A 93 12.02 8.03 8.73
CA LEU A 93 11.87 8.73 10.02
C LEU A 93 10.62 8.35 10.84
N ARG A 94 10.08 7.14 10.66
CA ARG A 94 9.13 6.56 11.62
C ARG A 94 9.55 5.15 11.97
#